data_AF-A0A182V7X5-F1
#
_entry.id   AF-A0A182V7X5-F1
#
_cell.length_a   1.000
_cell.length_b   1.000
_cell.length_c   1.000
_cell.angle_alpha   90.00
_cell.angle_beta   90.00
_cell.angle_gamma   90.00
#
_symmetry.space_group_name_H-M   'P 1'
#
loop_
_entity.id
_entity.type
_entity.pdbx_description
1 polymer ?
#
loop_
_entity_poly.entity_id
_entity_poly.type
_entity_poly.pdbx_seq_one_letter_code
_entity_poly.pdbx_strand_id
1 'polypeptide(L)'
;MFYHLRLGMVILLHSYNFHRKGTLPYLSITMEDCEAGKFDDIVIRYASSTTPKGTIYIQAKHKLSSENTKPLTEGDFFTKKASNTPFSVPMYFRSYLDHYRPASSGSHAYLLCTNATIDDKMMQYFTQRHRGREGKFTALLKDLRRVSLEKLGKLLATHAKTGEEINSNDTLISLYHNLIAMSVERITSNVFRFKREFWTAHDATPMGRLRIIVEREYGKLPQNRPKEEALQLTISNSSINFPNAAANPGSVDQFCFEQIDRIIHQFCDEFLLVCGSKSESKLLTDAHKLMPSWVRDRKGAFENLQTLLLEALRGEGSSTITLNQLKETYIEVNANESFNMLRFVA
;
A
#
# COMPACT_ATOMS: atom_id res chain seq x y z
N MET A 1 8.86 16.89 -6.04
CA MET A 1 8.08 17.60 -7.07
C MET A 1 8.53 17.26 -8.49
N PHE A 2 9.69 17.73 -9.00
CA PHE A 2 10.02 17.47 -10.41
C PHE A 2 10.27 15.99 -10.75
N TYR A 3 10.93 15.23 -9.88
CA TYR A 3 11.13 13.79 -10.07
C TYR A 3 9.80 13.02 -10.25
N HIS A 4 8.80 13.32 -9.41
CA HIS A 4 7.45 12.75 -9.48
C HIS A 4 6.78 13.06 -10.82
N LEU A 5 6.82 14.32 -11.24
CA LEU A 5 6.32 14.77 -12.53
C LEU A 5 6.99 14.04 -13.70
N ARG A 6 8.33 13.92 -13.70
CA ARG A 6 9.07 13.25 -14.78
C ARG A 6 8.77 11.75 -14.84
N LEU A 7 8.65 11.10 -13.68
CA LEU A 7 8.25 9.70 -13.61
C LEU A 7 6.82 9.49 -14.12
N GLY A 8 5.88 10.34 -13.68
CA GLY A 8 4.49 10.33 -14.16
C GLY A 8 4.41 10.47 -15.68
N MET A 9 5.20 11.36 -16.27
CA MET A 9 5.24 11.56 -17.71
C MET A 9 5.77 10.34 -18.48
N VAL A 10 6.85 9.71 -18.01
CA VAL A 10 7.36 8.46 -18.60
C VAL A 10 6.31 7.34 -18.53
N ILE A 11 5.64 7.19 -17.38
CA ILE A 11 4.58 6.20 -17.16
C ILE A 11 3.39 6.45 -18.08
N LEU A 12 2.95 7.70 -18.19
CA LEU A 12 1.84 8.14 -19.02
C LEU A 12 2.11 7.80 -20.50
N LEU A 13 3.29 8.17 -21.00
CA LEU A 13 3.70 7.92 -22.38
C LEU A 13 3.85 6.42 -22.68
N HIS A 14 4.42 5.64 -21.76
CA HIS A 14 4.50 4.19 -21.90
C HIS A 14 3.12 3.54 -21.92
N SER A 15 2.26 3.89 -20.95
CA SER A 15 0.92 3.34 -20.83
C SER A 15 0.07 3.65 -22.08
N TYR A 16 0.19 4.89 -22.59
CA TYR A 16 -0.46 5.29 -23.83
C TYR A 16 0.02 4.49 -25.04
N ASN A 17 1.32 4.23 -25.15
CA ASN A 17 1.87 3.38 -26.21
C ASN A 17 1.34 1.93 -26.15
N PHE A 18 1.13 1.37 -24.95
CA PHE A 18 0.50 0.05 -24.80
C PHE A 18 -0.99 0.07 -25.16
N HIS A 19 -1.72 1.13 -24.81
CA HIS A 19 -3.10 1.32 -25.25
C HIS A 19 -3.21 1.32 -26.78
N ARG A 20 -2.34 2.08 -27.47
CA ARG A 20 -2.32 2.15 -28.94
C ARG A 20 -2.07 0.80 -29.63
N LYS A 21 -1.34 -0.10 -28.99
CA LYS A 21 -1.10 -1.48 -29.47
C LYS A 21 -2.28 -2.41 -29.17
N GLY A 22 -3.38 -1.91 -28.62
CA GLY A 22 -4.54 -2.69 -28.22
C GLY A 22 -4.32 -3.53 -26.95
N THR A 23 -3.19 -3.34 -26.25
CA THR A 23 -2.85 -4.15 -25.07
C THR A 23 -3.61 -3.72 -23.83
N LEU A 24 -3.91 -2.42 -23.71
CA LEU A 24 -4.61 -1.81 -22.57
C LEU A 24 -5.83 -1.02 -23.06
N PRO A 25 -6.97 -1.67 -23.40
CA PRO A 25 -8.18 -0.99 -23.85
C PRO A 25 -8.71 0.08 -22.89
N TYR A 26 -8.52 -0.12 -21.58
CA TYR A 26 -8.85 0.88 -20.56
C TYR A 26 -7.59 1.31 -19.82
N LEU A 27 -7.45 2.61 -19.61
CA LEU A 27 -6.35 3.23 -18.88
C LEU A 27 -6.81 4.56 -18.28
N SER A 28 -6.53 4.75 -16.99
CA SER A 28 -6.61 6.05 -16.31
C SER A 28 -5.45 6.19 -15.33
N ILE A 29 -4.87 7.39 -15.24
CA ILE A 29 -3.74 7.68 -14.35
C ILE A 29 -4.17 8.79 -13.42
N THR A 30 -4.00 8.62 -12.11
CA THR A 30 -4.28 9.64 -11.08
C THR A 30 -2.97 10.04 -10.42
N MET A 31 -2.76 11.34 -10.27
CA MET A 31 -1.61 11.90 -9.55
C MET A 31 -2.06 12.31 -8.15
N GLU A 32 -1.27 12.05 -7.11
CA GLU A 32 -1.60 12.38 -5.70
C GLU A 32 -2.99 11.83 -5.28
N ASP A 33 -3.21 10.53 -5.50
CA ASP A 33 -4.47 9.86 -5.20
C ASP A 33 -4.64 9.64 -3.69
N CYS A 34 -5.48 10.47 -3.07
CA CYS A 34 -5.70 10.44 -1.63
C CYS A 34 -6.28 9.12 -1.09
N GLU A 35 -6.89 8.30 -1.94
CA GLU A 35 -7.45 6.99 -1.54
C GLU A 35 -6.41 5.85 -1.59
N ALA A 36 -5.21 6.11 -2.09
CA ALA A 36 -4.15 5.10 -2.23
C ALA A 36 -3.19 5.02 -1.04
N GLY A 37 -3.49 5.75 0.04
CA GLY A 37 -2.68 5.75 1.26
C GLY A 37 -1.25 6.23 1.00
N LYS A 38 -0.25 5.39 1.29
CA LYS A 38 1.18 5.72 1.09
C LYS A 38 1.70 5.43 -0.32
N PHE A 39 0.85 4.97 -1.24
CA PHE A 39 1.21 4.75 -2.64
C PHE A 39 0.39 5.66 -3.55
N ASP A 40 0.28 6.91 -3.12
CA ASP A 40 -0.59 7.97 -3.63
C ASP A 40 0.04 8.80 -4.74
N ASP A 41 1.38 8.89 -4.83
CA ASP A 41 2.03 9.76 -5.83
C ASP A 41 1.49 9.51 -7.26
N ILE A 42 1.34 8.24 -7.67
CA ILE A 42 0.80 7.87 -9.00
C ILE A 42 -0.01 6.58 -8.90
N VAL A 43 -1.26 6.60 -9.36
CA VAL A 43 -2.12 5.42 -9.44
C VAL A 43 -2.56 5.17 -10.87
N ILE A 44 -2.27 3.98 -11.38
CA ILE A 44 -2.64 3.55 -12.73
C ILE A 44 -3.75 2.50 -12.60
N ARG A 45 -4.92 2.78 -13.18
CA ARG A 45 -6.01 1.80 -13.30
C ARG A 45 -6.12 1.40 -14.75
N TYR A 46 -6.13 0.10 -15.02
CA TYR A 46 -6.12 -0.45 -16.37
C TYR A 46 -7.00 -1.68 -16.50
N ALA A 47 -7.35 -2.03 -17.74
CA ALA A 47 -7.92 -3.33 -18.09
C ALA A 47 -7.26 -3.84 -19.36
N SER A 48 -7.11 -5.16 -19.46
CA SER A 48 -6.60 -5.90 -20.61
C SER A 48 -7.43 -7.15 -20.87
N SER A 49 -7.17 -7.85 -21.99
CA SER A 49 -7.83 -9.12 -22.32
C SER A 49 -7.58 -10.22 -21.28
N THR A 50 -6.44 -10.19 -20.60
CA THR A 50 -6.05 -11.18 -19.58
C THR A 50 -6.27 -10.68 -18.16
N THR A 51 -6.58 -9.40 -17.98
CA THR A 51 -6.72 -8.76 -16.68
C THR A 51 -7.88 -7.77 -16.75
N PRO A 52 -9.11 -8.19 -16.40
CA PRO A 52 -10.30 -7.37 -16.60
C PRO A 52 -10.30 -6.10 -15.74
N LYS A 53 -9.54 -6.11 -14.63
CA LYS A 53 -9.33 -4.93 -13.78
C LYS A 53 -7.97 -5.05 -13.09
N GLY A 54 -7.11 -4.07 -13.28
CA GLY A 54 -5.80 -4.00 -12.63
C GLY A 54 -5.53 -2.60 -12.10
N THR A 55 -4.85 -2.52 -10.96
CA THR A 55 -4.40 -1.25 -10.36
C THR A 55 -2.93 -1.33 -9.96
N ILE A 56 -2.17 -0.29 -10.30
CA ILE A 56 -0.77 -0.12 -9.89
C ILE A 56 -0.70 1.14 -9.05
N TYR A 57 -0.32 0.98 -7.79
CA TYR A 57 -0.12 2.08 -6.85
C TYR A 57 1.38 2.35 -6.74
N ILE A 58 1.80 3.59 -6.88
CA ILE A 58 3.22 3.94 -6.98
C ILE A 58 3.53 5.02 -5.97
N GLN A 59 4.52 4.75 -5.12
CA GLN A 59 5.22 5.76 -4.36
C GLN A 59 6.58 5.98 -4.99
N ALA A 60 6.91 7.23 -5.30
CA ALA A 60 8.21 7.62 -5.80
C ALA A 60 9.00 8.37 -4.72
N LYS A 61 10.24 7.95 -4.52
CA LYS A 61 11.20 8.57 -3.62
C LYS A 61 12.47 8.93 -4.39
N HIS A 62 12.90 10.18 -4.24
CA HIS A 62 14.09 10.68 -4.90
C HIS A 62 15.17 10.96 -3.86
N LYS A 63 16.36 10.40 -4.04
CA LYS A 63 17.58 10.83 -3.37
C LYS A 63 18.32 11.80 -4.26
N LEU A 64 18.64 12.98 -3.75
CA LEU A 64 19.50 13.92 -4.47
C LEU A 64 20.91 13.34 -4.60
N SER A 65 21.67 13.76 -5.61
CA SER A 65 23.03 13.23 -5.85
C SER A 65 23.97 13.39 -4.66
N SER A 66 23.79 14.45 -3.85
CA SER A 66 24.51 14.67 -2.59
C SER A 66 24.16 13.65 -1.50
N GLU A 67 22.98 13.04 -1.55
CA GLU A 67 22.45 12.08 -0.57
C GLU A 67 22.62 10.62 -1.03
N ASN A 68 22.97 10.40 -2.30
CA ASN A 68 23.14 9.08 -2.90
C ASN A 68 24.57 8.51 -2.70
N THR A 69 25.30 9.02 -1.71
CA THR A 69 26.66 8.58 -1.37
C THR A 69 26.70 7.23 -0.66
N LYS A 70 25.56 6.78 -0.09
CA LYS A 70 25.42 5.48 0.58
C LYS A 70 24.23 4.69 0.02
N PRO A 71 24.44 3.41 -0.34
CA PRO A 71 23.36 2.50 -0.69
C PRO A 71 22.36 2.33 0.45
N LEU A 72 21.10 2.06 0.10
CA LEU A 72 20.07 1.68 1.06
C LEU A 72 20.34 0.27 1.60
N THR A 73 20.26 0.13 2.91
CA THR A 73 20.59 -1.07 3.67
C THR A 73 19.34 -1.71 4.29
N GLU A 74 19.50 -2.87 4.92
CA GLU A 74 18.42 -3.54 5.66
C GLU A 74 17.77 -2.63 6.70
N GLY A 75 18.58 -1.82 7.39
CA GLY A 75 18.11 -0.86 8.38
C GLY A 75 17.19 0.21 7.79
N ASP A 76 17.30 0.53 6.50
CA ASP A 76 16.45 1.52 5.83
C ASP A 76 15.08 0.93 5.46
N PHE A 77 15.04 -0.35 5.09
CA PHE A 77 13.83 -1.04 4.67
C PHE A 77 13.05 -1.66 5.83
N PHE A 78 13.73 -2.24 6.82
CA PHE A 78 13.12 -3.04 7.90
C PHE A 78 13.05 -2.28 9.23
N THR A 79 13.40 -0.99 9.23
CA THR A 79 13.27 -0.14 10.42
C THR A 79 11.87 -0.14 11.01
N LYS A 80 11.86 -0.21 12.34
CA LYS A 80 10.67 -0.18 13.19
C LYS A 80 10.07 1.21 13.34
N LYS A 81 10.84 2.27 13.01
CA LYS A 81 10.39 3.67 13.06
C LYS A 81 9.59 4.01 11.80
N ALA A 82 8.41 3.40 11.69
CA ALA A 82 7.53 3.49 10.54
C ALA A 82 7.07 4.93 10.20
N SER A 83 7.26 5.92 11.08
CA SER A 83 6.77 7.28 10.84
C SER A 83 7.73 8.20 10.09
N ASN A 84 9.05 7.94 10.09
CA ASN A 84 10.06 8.92 9.64
C ASN A 84 11.07 8.36 8.62
N THR A 85 10.82 7.18 8.05
CA THR A 85 11.79 6.50 7.18
C THR A 85 11.18 6.24 5.82
N PRO A 86 11.62 6.96 4.77
CA PRO A 86 10.93 6.98 3.47
C PRO A 86 10.94 5.65 2.72
N PHE A 87 11.78 4.69 3.14
CA PHE A 87 11.92 3.37 2.51
C PHE A 87 11.38 2.22 3.39
N SER A 88 10.78 2.51 4.55
CA SER A 88 10.32 1.48 5.49
C SER A 88 9.18 0.64 4.92
N VAL A 89 9.44 -0.63 4.64
CA VAL A 89 8.43 -1.61 4.21
C VAL A 89 7.31 -1.77 5.26
N PRO A 90 7.59 -1.83 6.59
CA PRO A 90 6.53 -1.83 7.59
C PRO A 90 5.59 -0.63 7.56
N MET A 91 6.08 0.57 7.20
CA MET A 91 5.22 1.75 7.01
C MET A 91 4.24 1.54 5.85
N TYR A 92 4.75 1.05 4.71
CA TYR A 92 3.93 0.79 3.52
C TYR A 92 2.90 -0.30 3.79
N PHE A 93 3.29 -1.39 4.48
CA PHE A 93 2.36 -2.44 4.88
C PHE A 93 1.26 -1.91 5.81
N ARG A 94 1.62 -1.04 6.77
CA ARG A 94 0.63 -0.41 7.66
C ARG A 94 -0.41 0.39 6.88
N SER A 95 0.00 1.09 5.81
CA SER A 95 -0.91 1.82 4.94
C SER A 95 -1.71 0.91 4.02
N TYR A 96 -1.12 -0.20 3.56
CA TYR A 96 -1.81 -1.23 2.78
C TYR A 96 -3.00 -1.79 3.56
N LEU A 97 -2.82 -2.05 4.86
CA LEU A 97 -3.91 -2.53 5.73
C LEU A 97 -5.08 -1.54 5.89
N ASP A 98 -4.85 -0.23 5.78
CA ASP A 98 -5.93 0.79 5.85
C ASP A 98 -6.88 0.70 4.65
N HIS A 99 -6.38 0.23 3.51
CA HIS A 99 -7.10 0.21 2.23
C HIS A 99 -7.37 -1.22 1.74
N TYR A 100 -6.94 -2.22 2.51
CA TYR A 100 -7.10 -3.62 2.14
C TYR A 100 -8.57 -4.00 2.07
N ARG A 101 -8.98 -4.52 0.91
CA ARG A 101 -10.33 -5.02 0.66
C ARG A 101 -10.27 -6.47 0.18
N PRO A 102 -10.67 -7.45 1.01
CA PRO A 102 -10.58 -8.90 0.70
C PRO A 102 -11.29 -9.34 -0.59
N ALA A 103 -12.21 -8.53 -1.11
CA ALA A 103 -13.12 -8.88 -2.20
C ALA A 103 -12.92 -8.05 -3.49
N SER A 104 -11.84 -7.26 -3.61
CA SER A 104 -11.63 -6.49 -4.83
C SER A 104 -11.17 -7.40 -5.98
N SER A 105 -12.08 -7.73 -6.88
CA SER A 105 -11.80 -8.50 -8.10
C SER A 105 -10.91 -7.68 -9.04
N GLY A 106 -9.60 -7.83 -8.90
CA GLY A 106 -8.61 -7.19 -9.75
C GLY A 106 -7.19 -7.53 -9.32
N SER A 107 -6.24 -7.38 -10.24
CA SER A 107 -4.82 -7.45 -9.89
C SER A 107 -4.36 -6.14 -9.26
N HIS A 108 -3.53 -6.24 -8.22
CA HIS A 108 -2.92 -5.08 -7.57
C HIS A 108 -1.40 -5.22 -7.58
N ALA A 109 -0.72 -4.09 -7.72
CA ALA A 109 0.73 -4.00 -7.55
C ALA A 109 1.08 -2.71 -6.81
N TYR A 110 1.98 -2.79 -5.84
CA TYR A 110 2.43 -1.67 -5.03
C TYR A 110 3.90 -1.43 -5.28
N LEU A 111 4.24 -0.33 -5.94
CA LEU A 111 5.58 -0.04 -6.40
C LEU A 111 6.20 1.06 -5.55
N LEU A 112 7.38 0.81 -5.01
CA LEU A 112 8.26 1.84 -4.48
C LEU A 112 9.34 2.13 -5.52
N CYS A 113 9.26 3.28 -6.19
CA CYS A 113 10.17 3.72 -7.23
C CYS A 113 11.25 4.64 -6.65
N THR A 114 12.53 4.31 -6.85
CA THR A 114 13.64 5.11 -6.32
C THR A 114 14.90 5.09 -7.18
N ASN A 115 15.52 6.26 -7.30
CA ASN A 115 16.84 6.42 -7.93
C ASN A 115 18.00 6.09 -6.97
N ALA A 116 17.69 5.71 -5.72
CA ALA A 116 18.67 5.32 -4.74
C ALA A 116 19.37 4.01 -5.15
N THR A 117 20.67 3.95 -4.91
CA THR A 117 21.42 2.68 -4.98
C THR A 117 21.01 1.82 -3.79
N ILE A 118 20.95 0.51 -3.99
CA ILE A 118 20.61 -0.46 -2.95
C ILE A 118 21.78 -1.39 -2.73
N ASP A 119 22.03 -1.74 -1.48
CA ASP A 119 23.02 -2.75 -1.13
C ASP A 119 22.71 -4.09 -1.82
N ASP A 120 23.71 -4.76 -2.38
CA ASP A 120 23.52 -5.99 -3.13
C ASP A 120 22.87 -7.11 -2.30
N LYS A 121 23.10 -7.15 -0.99
CA LYS A 121 22.43 -8.10 -0.09
C LYS A 121 20.94 -7.80 0.00
N MET A 122 20.57 -6.52 -0.04
CA MET A 122 19.17 -6.09 -0.05
C MET A 122 18.49 -6.36 -1.40
N MET A 123 19.20 -6.23 -2.52
CA MET A 123 18.64 -6.54 -3.85
C MET A 123 18.14 -7.98 -3.97
N GLN A 124 18.73 -8.92 -3.25
CA GLN A 124 18.27 -10.32 -3.20
C GLN A 124 16.84 -10.46 -2.66
N TYR A 125 16.40 -9.55 -1.77
CA TYR A 125 15.04 -9.56 -1.24
C TYR A 125 14.01 -9.13 -2.29
N PHE A 126 14.38 -8.32 -3.28
CA PHE A 126 13.41 -7.75 -4.22
C PHE A 126 13.44 -8.40 -5.62
N THR A 127 14.45 -9.22 -5.93
CA THR A 127 14.65 -9.77 -7.29
C THR A 127 14.12 -11.18 -7.51
N GLN A 128 14.02 -12.05 -6.50
CA GLN A 128 13.59 -13.45 -6.69
C GLN A 128 12.09 -13.63 -6.45
N ARG A 129 11.24 -13.99 -7.42
CA ARG A 129 9.82 -14.33 -7.11
C ARG A 129 9.74 -15.49 -6.10
N HIS A 130 8.81 -15.39 -5.15
CA HIS A 130 8.80 -15.98 -3.79
C HIS A 130 9.12 -17.45 -3.52
N ARG A 131 9.32 -18.32 -4.51
CA ARG A 131 9.43 -19.78 -4.28
C ARG A 131 10.69 -20.27 -3.56
N GLY A 132 11.58 -19.38 -3.08
CA GLY A 132 12.78 -19.74 -2.31
C GLY A 132 13.07 -18.85 -1.08
N ARG A 133 12.07 -18.09 -0.58
CA ARG A 133 12.26 -16.97 0.36
C ARG A 133 12.05 -17.26 1.85
N GLU A 134 11.54 -18.44 2.23
CA GLU A 134 11.03 -18.69 3.61
C GLU A 134 12.06 -18.41 4.73
N GLY A 135 13.34 -18.71 4.52
CA GLY A 135 14.37 -18.45 5.55
C GLY A 135 14.78 -16.98 5.69
N LYS A 136 14.95 -16.26 4.57
CA LYS A 136 15.51 -14.90 4.54
C LYS A 136 14.51 -13.84 5.01
N PHE A 137 13.22 -14.08 4.82
CA PHE A 137 12.17 -13.11 5.14
C PHE A 137 11.69 -13.14 6.59
N THR A 138 12.19 -14.06 7.41
CA THR A 138 11.72 -14.25 8.79
C THR A 138 11.74 -12.96 9.61
N ALA A 139 12.77 -12.12 9.45
CA ALA A 139 12.87 -10.85 10.17
C ALA A 139 11.82 -9.84 9.69
N LEU A 140 11.66 -9.67 8.37
CA LEU A 140 10.65 -8.80 7.79
C LEU A 140 9.24 -9.27 8.18
N LEU A 141 8.92 -10.55 8.03
CA LEU A 141 7.59 -11.09 8.40
C LEU A 141 7.27 -10.82 9.88
N LYS A 142 8.25 -11.00 10.77
CA LYS A 142 8.10 -10.66 12.20
C LYS A 142 7.81 -9.18 12.41
N ASP A 143 8.50 -8.29 11.68
CA ASP A 143 8.27 -6.85 11.79
C ASP A 143 6.93 -6.41 11.18
N LEU A 144 6.50 -7.01 10.07
CA LEU A 144 5.19 -6.77 9.47
C LEU A 144 4.07 -7.20 10.43
N ARG A 145 4.18 -8.39 11.03
CA ARG A 145 3.25 -8.87 12.07
C ARG A 145 3.23 -7.96 13.30
N ARG A 146 4.40 -7.45 13.71
CA ARG A 146 4.51 -6.53 14.84
C ARG A 146 3.77 -5.23 14.55
N VAL A 147 3.99 -4.59 13.39
CA VAL A 147 3.34 -3.30 13.09
C VAL A 147 1.83 -3.43 12.88
N SER A 148 1.35 -4.56 12.35
CA SER A 148 -0.09 -4.83 12.27
C SER A 148 -0.71 -5.07 13.65
N LEU A 149 0.01 -5.78 14.54
CA LEU A 149 -0.45 -5.98 15.92
C LEU A 149 -0.44 -4.67 16.71
N GLU A 150 0.53 -3.79 16.49
CA GLU A 150 0.56 -2.43 17.04
C GLU A 150 -0.65 -1.60 16.58
N LYS A 151 -1.06 -1.77 15.32
CA LYS A 151 -2.25 -1.12 14.75
C LYS A 151 -3.53 -1.64 15.42
N LEU A 152 -3.66 -2.96 15.61
CA LEU A 152 -4.77 -3.56 16.34
C LEU A 152 -4.83 -3.06 17.79
N GLY A 153 -3.71 -3.13 18.53
CA GLY A 153 -3.70 -2.72 19.93
C GLY A 153 -4.04 -1.23 20.10
N LYS A 154 -3.62 -0.37 19.16
CA LYS A 154 -4.05 1.05 19.13
C LYS A 154 -5.56 1.18 18.90
N LEU A 155 -6.13 0.43 17.95
CA LEU A 155 -7.57 0.41 17.69
C LEU A 155 -8.33 0.03 18.97
N LEU A 156 -8.01 -1.11 19.56
CA LEU A 156 -8.67 -1.61 20.77
C LEU A 156 -8.52 -0.63 21.94
N ALA A 157 -7.32 -0.10 22.18
CA ALA A 157 -7.09 0.86 23.26
C ALA A 157 -7.87 2.17 23.07
N THR A 158 -7.97 2.65 21.83
CA THR A 158 -8.71 3.89 21.52
C THR A 158 -10.19 3.69 21.79
N HIS A 159 -10.79 2.64 21.22
CA HIS A 159 -12.21 2.36 21.37
C HIS A 159 -12.61 1.97 22.80
N ALA A 160 -11.75 1.24 23.51
CA ALA A 160 -11.98 0.95 24.94
C ALA A 160 -12.01 2.21 25.80
N LYS A 161 -11.35 3.29 25.35
CA LYS A 161 -11.29 4.55 26.07
C LYS A 161 -12.37 5.53 25.68
N THR A 162 -12.66 5.64 24.39
CA THR A 162 -13.71 6.54 23.88
C THR A 162 -15.11 5.95 24.10
N GLY A 163 -15.22 4.63 24.25
CA GLY A 163 -16.49 3.92 24.28
C GLY A 163 -17.17 3.82 22.91
N GLU A 164 -16.50 4.31 21.86
CA GLU A 164 -17.01 4.27 20.49
C GLU A 164 -17.07 2.83 19.99
N GLU A 165 -18.08 2.55 19.17
CA GLU A 165 -18.28 1.24 18.60
C GLU A 165 -17.28 0.95 17.48
N ILE A 166 -16.69 -0.25 17.49
CA ILE A 166 -15.86 -0.77 16.41
C ILE A 166 -16.78 -1.42 15.36
N ASN A 167 -16.53 -1.12 14.09
CA ASN A 167 -17.19 -1.82 12.98
C ASN A 167 -16.73 -3.29 12.95
N SER A 168 -17.63 -4.29 12.96
CA SER A 168 -17.22 -5.70 12.81
C SER A 168 -16.56 -6.00 11.46
N ASN A 169 -16.84 -5.21 10.43
CA ASN A 169 -16.19 -5.30 9.13
C ASN A 169 -14.83 -4.58 9.10
N ASP A 170 -14.35 -4.04 10.23
CA ASP A 170 -13.00 -3.51 10.31
C ASP A 170 -11.99 -4.61 9.97
N THR A 171 -11.08 -4.29 9.05
CA THR A 171 -10.09 -5.21 8.53
C THR A 171 -9.26 -5.85 9.65
N LEU A 172 -8.85 -5.10 10.67
CA LEU A 172 -8.04 -5.63 11.76
C LEU A 172 -8.85 -6.58 12.65
N ILE A 173 -10.12 -6.28 12.89
CA ILE A 173 -11.02 -7.17 13.64
C ILE A 173 -11.17 -8.51 12.92
N SER A 174 -11.40 -8.48 11.60
CA SER A 174 -11.49 -9.70 10.78
C SER A 174 -10.18 -10.49 10.77
N LEU A 175 -9.04 -9.82 10.55
CA LEU A 175 -7.73 -10.48 10.43
C LEU A 175 -7.24 -11.07 11.75
N TYR A 176 -7.60 -10.47 12.88
CA TYR A 176 -7.19 -10.92 14.21
C TYR A 176 -8.32 -11.56 15.03
N HIS A 177 -9.41 -12.00 14.38
CA HIS A 177 -10.60 -12.51 15.08
C HIS A 177 -10.28 -13.59 16.13
N ASN A 178 -9.38 -14.53 15.82
CA ASN A 178 -8.95 -15.58 16.73
C ASN A 178 -8.25 -15.03 17.98
N LEU A 179 -7.29 -14.13 17.79
CA LEU A 179 -6.58 -13.50 18.90
C LEU A 179 -7.53 -12.66 19.78
N ILE A 180 -8.46 -11.95 19.15
CA ILE A 180 -9.48 -11.16 19.86
C ILE A 180 -10.38 -12.09 20.67
N ALA A 181 -10.93 -13.14 20.06
CA ALA A 181 -11.80 -14.12 20.72
C ALA A 181 -11.12 -14.82 21.91
N MET A 182 -9.81 -15.05 21.82
CA MET A 182 -9.03 -15.56 22.95
C MET A 182 -8.91 -14.51 24.08
N SER A 183 -8.78 -13.23 23.73
CA SER A 183 -8.47 -12.12 24.64
C SER A 183 -9.69 -11.55 25.37
N VAL A 184 -10.88 -11.66 24.81
CA VAL A 184 -12.10 -11.01 25.35
C VAL A 184 -13.20 -12.02 25.66
N GLU A 185 -14.06 -11.70 26.63
CA GLU A 185 -15.30 -12.42 26.90
C GLU A 185 -16.50 -11.52 26.63
N ARG A 186 -17.59 -12.16 26.20
CA ARG A 186 -18.83 -11.47 25.84
C ARG A 186 -19.63 -11.13 27.10
N ILE A 187 -19.98 -9.85 27.28
CA ILE A 187 -20.88 -9.38 28.34
C ILE A 187 -22.32 -9.34 27.81
N THR A 188 -22.52 -8.69 26.65
CA THR A 188 -23.80 -8.62 25.93
C THR A 188 -23.58 -8.96 24.46
N SER A 189 -24.62 -8.88 23.61
CA SER A 189 -24.50 -9.21 22.18
C SER A 189 -23.35 -8.50 21.47
N ASN A 190 -23.07 -7.24 21.82
CA ASN A 190 -22.06 -6.40 21.17
C ASN A 190 -20.99 -5.86 22.13
N VAL A 191 -21.10 -6.12 23.43
CA VAL A 191 -20.16 -5.59 24.44
C VAL A 191 -19.28 -6.73 24.95
N PHE A 192 -17.97 -6.50 24.91
CA PHE A 192 -16.94 -7.42 25.36
C PHE A 192 -16.08 -6.77 26.43
N ARG A 193 -15.48 -7.59 27.30
CA ARG A 193 -14.41 -7.15 28.20
C ARG A 193 -13.20 -8.05 28.03
N PHE A 194 -12.01 -7.53 28.30
CA PHE A 194 -10.81 -8.36 28.35
C PHE A 194 -10.91 -9.38 29.49
N LYS A 195 -10.57 -10.64 29.18
CA LYS A 195 -10.59 -11.71 30.19
C LYS A 195 -9.50 -11.50 31.23
N ARG A 196 -9.62 -12.16 32.38
CA ARG A 196 -8.56 -12.14 33.40
C ARG A 196 -7.25 -12.71 32.86
N GLU A 197 -7.33 -13.78 32.07
CA GLU A 197 -6.18 -14.44 31.44
C GLU A 197 -5.43 -13.52 30.49
N PHE A 198 -6.14 -12.55 29.87
CA PHE A 198 -5.51 -11.54 29.03
C PHE A 198 -4.53 -10.70 29.85
N TRP A 199 -4.96 -10.20 31.00
CA TRP A 199 -4.14 -9.34 31.88
C TRP A 199 -2.97 -10.07 32.53
N THR A 200 -3.09 -11.39 32.72
CA THR A 200 -2.00 -12.21 33.28
C THR A 200 -1.20 -12.97 32.23
N ALA A 201 -1.46 -12.75 30.94
CA ALA A 201 -0.80 -13.49 29.86
C ALA A 201 0.69 -13.15 29.79
N HIS A 202 1.52 -14.21 29.71
CA HIS A 202 2.97 -14.07 29.58
C HIS A 202 3.36 -13.33 28.29
N ASP A 203 4.32 -12.42 28.37
CA ASP A 203 4.71 -11.46 27.33
C ASP A 203 5.11 -12.09 25.99
N ALA A 204 5.60 -13.33 26.01
CA ALA A 204 5.96 -14.07 24.81
C ALA A 204 4.76 -14.63 24.02
N THR A 205 3.59 -14.75 24.66
CA THR A 205 2.38 -15.31 24.02
C THR A 205 1.72 -14.28 23.08
N PRO A 206 0.91 -14.70 22.09
CA PRO A 206 0.13 -13.77 21.27
C PRO A 206 -0.70 -12.78 22.10
N MET A 207 -1.36 -13.31 23.15
CA MET A 207 -2.20 -12.55 24.07
C MET A 207 -1.37 -11.54 24.88
N GLY A 208 -0.24 -11.97 25.46
CA GLY A 208 0.66 -11.08 26.20
C GLY A 208 1.27 -9.98 25.33
N ARG A 209 1.62 -10.28 24.07
CA ARG A 209 2.10 -9.26 23.12
C ARG A 209 1.02 -8.21 22.82
N LEU A 210 -0.24 -8.63 22.65
CA LEU A 210 -1.35 -7.69 22.46
C LEU A 210 -1.60 -6.86 23.73
N ARG A 211 -1.59 -7.49 24.91
CA ARG A 211 -1.74 -6.83 26.23
C ARG A 211 -0.79 -5.66 26.38
N ILE A 212 0.52 -5.88 26.20
CA ILE A 212 1.56 -4.84 26.33
C ILE A 212 1.26 -3.65 25.41
N ILE A 213 0.81 -3.90 24.18
CA ILE A 213 0.50 -2.85 23.22
C ILE A 213 -0.74 -2.08 23.67
N VAL A 214 -1.81 -2.77 24.06
CA VAL A 214 -3.06 -2.15 24.53
C VAL A 214 -2.80 -1.27 25.74
N GLU A 215 -2.10 -1.78 26.77
CA GLU A 215 -1.73 -1.01 27.96
C GLU A 215 -0.94 0.26 27.59
N ARG A 216 0.08 0.09 26.74
CA ARG A 216 0.93 1.19 26.29
C ARG A 216 0.15 2.25 25.51
N GLU A 217 -0.72 1.87 24.58
CA GLU A 217 -1.50 2.84 23.79
C GLU A 217 -2.61 3.50 24.63
N TYR A 218 -3.25 2.75 25.53
CA TYR A 218 -4.28 3.28 26.43
C TYR A 218 -3.72 4.35 27.37
N GLY A 219 -2.51 4.11 27.91
CA GLY A 219 -1.79 5.04 28.78
C GLY A 219 -1.38 6.36 28.11
N LYS A 220 -1.28 6.42 26.78
CA LYS A 220 -0.95 7.66 26.04
C LYS A 220 -2.14 8.61 25.87
N LEU A 221 -3.36 8.10 25.99
CA LEU A 221 -4.56 8.89 25.69
C LEU A 221 -4.94 9.78 26.92
N PRO A 222 -5.57 10.96 26.72
CA PRO A 222 -5.91 11.90 27.80
C PRO A 222 -6.81 11.26 28.89
N GLN A 223 -6.64 11.61 30.17
CA GLN A 223 -7.40 11.00 31.27
C GLN A 223 -8.85 11.50 31.34
N ASN A 224 -9.80 10.56 31.30
CA ASN A 224 -11.01 10.50 32.14
C ASN A 224 -11.34 8.99 32.26
N ARG A 225 -11.16 8.42 33.45
CA ARG A 225 -10.99 6.95 33.68
C ARG A 225 -12.25 6.12 33.47
N PRO A 226 -12.07 4.82 33.19
CA PRO A 226 -12.24 3.84 34.28
C PRO A 226 -10.95 3.06 34.62
N LYS A 227 -10.96 2.33 35.74
CA LYS A 227 -9.88 1.42 36.20
C LYS A 227 -9.66 0.31 35.15
N GLU A 228 -8.44 -0.22 35.04
CA GLU A 228 -8.03 -1.27 34.07
C GLU A 228 -9.01 -2.47 33.98
N GLU A 229 -9.69 -2.78 35.08
CA GLU A 229 -10.68 -3.87 35.21
C GLU A 229 -12.04 -3.60 34.52
N ALA A 230 -12.24 -2.41 33.94
CA ALA A 230 -13.49 -1.99 33.30
C ALA A 230 -13.32 -1.62 31.81
N LEU A 231 -12.23 -2.06 31.16
CA LEU A 231 -12.02 -1.87 29.73
C LEU A 231 -13.02 -2.71 28.93
N GLN A 232 -14.07 -2.04 28.47
CA GLN A 232 -15.10 -2.63 27.62
C GLN A 232 -14.88 -2.21 26.17
N LEU A 233 -15.15 -3.14 25.26
CA LEU A 233 -15.14 -2.93 23.82
C LEU A 233 -16.55 -3.15 23.31
N THR A 234 -17.08 -2.17 22.56
CA THR A 234 -18.34 -2.33 21.83
C THR A 234 -18.00 -2.63 20.38
N ILE A 235 -18.47 -3.77 19.86
CA ILE A 235 -18.23 -4.20 18.47
C ILE A 235 -19.59 -4.48 17.83
N SER A 236 -19.93 -3.70 16.79
CA SER A 236 -21.20 -3.81 16.06
C SER A 236 -21.39 -5.19 15.44
N ASN A 237 -22.60 -5.75 15.55
CA ASN A 237 -22.99 -7.01 14.87
C ASN A 237 -21.95 -8.14 15.02
N SER A 238 -21.34 -8.25 16.20
CA SER A 238 -20.14 -9.06 16.41
C SER A 238 -20.42 -10.57 16.43
N SER A 239 -20.36 -11.22 15.26
CA SER A 239 -20.21 -12.67 15.16
C SER A 239 -18.77 -13.11 15.47
N ILE A 240 -18.21 -12.63 16.59
CA ILE A 240 -16.97 -13.18 17.14
C ILE A 240 -17.30 -14.59 17.61
N ASN A 241 -16.98 -15.56 16.76
CA ASN A 241 -17.10 -16.97 17.08
C ASN A 241 -15.95 -17.32 18.01
N PHE A 242 -16.28 -17.73 19.23
CA PHE A 242 -15.28 -18.23 20.16
C PHE A 242 -14.86 -19.62 19.69
N PRO A 243 -13.60 -19.79 19.28
CA PRO A 243 -13.14 -21.08 18.76
C PRO A 243 -13.22 -22.14 19.86
N ASN A 244 -13.74 -23.33 19.51
CA ASN A 244 -13.64 -24.49 20.39
C ASN A 244 -12.17 -24.90 20.49
N ALA A 245 -11.59 -24.77 21.68
CA ALA A 245 -10.17 -25.04 21.95
C ALA A 245 -9.69 -26.45 21.55
N ALA A 246 -10.62 -27.39 21.36
CA ALA A 246 -10.35 -28.79 21.01
C ALA A 246 -10.03 -29.04 19.52
N ALA A 247 -10.17 -28.06 18.62
CA ALA A 247 -10.13 -28.29 17.17
C ALA A 247 -8.84 -27.89 16.44
N ASN A 248 -7.81 -27.38 17.15
CA ASN A 248 -6.64 -26.80 16.50
C ASN A 248 -5.41 -27.73 16.59
N PRO A 249 -4.98 -28.37 15.48
CA PRO A 249 -3.79 -29.24 15.46
C PRO A 249 -2.44 -28.48 15.43
N GLY A 250 -2.44 -27.14 15.48
CA GLY A 250 -1.25 -26.29 15.33
C GLY A 250 -0.84 -25.50 16.58
N SER A 251 0.24 -24.71 16.48
CA SER A 251 0.67 -23.82 17.57
C SER A 251 -0.32 -22.65 17.78
N VAL A 252 -0.43 -22.14 19.02
CA VAL A 252 -1.28 -20.98 19.36
C VAL A 252 -0.89 -19.74 18.55
N ASP A 253 0.40 -19.56 18.25
CA ASP A 253 0.88 -18.47 17.38
C ASP A 253 0.29 -18.60 15.97
N GLN A 254 0.38 -19.79 15.37
CA GLN A 254 -0.16 -20.03 14.03
C GLN A 254 -1.67 -19.79 13.99
N PHE A 255 -2.40 -20.28 15.00
CA PHE A 255 -3.84 -20.06 15.10
C PHE A 255 -4.22 -18.57 15.21
N CYS A 256 -3.50 -17.80 16.02
CA CYS A 256 -3.76 -16.37 16.22
C CYS A 256 -3.39 -15.50 15.01
N PHE A 257 -2.41 -15.92 14.22
CA PHE A 257 -1.82 -15.08 13.16
C PHE A 257 -2.05 -15.59 11.74
N GLU A 258 -2.71 -16.73 11.54
CA GLU A 258 -2.88 -17.34 10.21
C GLU A 258 -3.39 -16.36 9.15
N GLN A 259 -4.47 -15.61 9.45
CA GLN A 259 -5.07 -14.71 8.47
C GLN A 259 -4.15 -13.52 8.17
N ILE A 260 -3.56 -12.88 9.19
CA ILE A 260 -2.64 -11.78 8.96
C ILE A 260 -1.37 -12.23 8.24
N ASP A 261 -0.87 -13.45 8.51
CA ASP A 261 0.28 -14.01 7.82
C ASP A 261 -0.02 -14.20 6.32
N ARG A 262 -1.21 -14.69 5.96
CA ARG A 262 -1.66 -14.75 4.55
C ARG A 262 -1.66 -13.37 3.90
N ILE A 263 -2.15 -12.33 4.59
CA ILE A 263 -2.16 -10.96 4.08
C ILE A 263 -0.75 -10.36 3.96
N ILE A 264 0.14 -10.70 4.89
CA ILE A 264 1.56 -10.32 4.80
C ILE A 264 2.19 -10.92 3.55
N HIS A 265 1.95 -12.22 3.30
CA HIS A 265 2.46 -12.88 2.09
C HIS A 265 1.89 -12.25 0.82
N GLN A 266 0.57 -12.00 0.78
CA GLN A 266 -0.06 -11.29 -0.33
C GLN A 266 0.58 -9.92 -0.57
N PHE A 267 0.76 -9.11 0.48
CA PHE A 267 1.42 -7.82 0.36
C PHE A 267 2.84 -7.97 -0.18
N CYS A 268 3.62 -8.94 0.30
CA CYS A 268 4.97 -9.16 -0.20
C CYS A 268 5.00 -9.66 -1.66
N ASP A 269 3.96 -10.33 -2.15
CA ASP A 269 3.81 -10.75 -3.55
C ASP A 269 3.47 -9.55 -4.46
N GLU A 270 2.63 -8.64 -3.98
CA GLU A 270 2.16 -7.46 -4.71
C GLU A 270 3.14 -6.27 -4.61
N PHE A 271 3.98 -6.23 -3.57
CA PHE A 271 4.96 -5.18 -3.33
C PHE A 271 6.24 -5.38 -4.15
N LEU A 272 6.57 -4.38 -4.96
CA LEU A 272 7.74 -4.35 -5.83
C LEU A 272 8.59 -3.11 -5.55
N LEU A 273 9.90 -3.32 -5.44
CA LEU A 273 10.86 -2.23 -5.37
C LEU A 273 11.47 -2.01 -6.76
N VAL A 274 11.29 -0.81 -7.30
CA VAL A 274 11.83 -0.41 -8.60
C VAL A 274 13.03 0.50 -8.35
N CYS A 275 14.20 -0.13 -8.25
CA CYS A 275 15.47 0.49 -7.91
C CYS A 275 16.21 0.98 -9.15
N GLY A 276 17.09 1.97 -8.96
CA GLY A 276 17.87 2.51 -10.07
C GLY A 276 17.00 3.17 -11.13
N SER A 277 15.79 3.62 -10.76
CA SER A 277 15.03 4.48 -11.65
C SER A 277 15.87 5.71 -11.98
N LYS A 278 15.73 6.15 -13.23
CA LYS A 278 16.60 7.15 -13.84
C LYS A 278 16.56 8.46 -13.04
N SER A 279 17.67 9.21 -13.05
CA SER A 279 17.69 10.58 -12.53
C SER A 279 16.64 11.44 -13.23
N GLU A 280 16.23 12.54 -12.61
CA GLU A 280 15.25 13.46 -13.20
C GLU A 280 15.59 13.85 -14.65
N SER A 281 16.86 14.20 -14.91
CA SER A 281 17.36 14.53 -16.26
C SER A 281 17.23 13.38 -17.28
N LYS A 282 17.50 12.14 -16.82
CA LYS A 282 17.38 10.94 -17.66
C LYS A 282 15.91 10.58 -17.90
N LEU A 283 15.02 10.75 -16.91
CA LEU A 283 13.58 10.59 -17.08
C LEU A 283 13.00 11.60 -18.08
N LEU A 284 13.44 12.87 -18.02
CA LEU A 284 13.09 13.89 -19.02
C LEU A 284 13.52 13.47 -20.43
N THR A 285 14.76 13.00 -20.58
CA THR A 285 15.28 12.52 -21.87
C THR A 285 14.46 11.33 -22.40
N ASP A 286 14.10 10.39 -21.53
CA ASP A 286 13.27 9.24 -21.90
C ASP A 286 11.87 9.64 -22.32
N ALA A 287 11.23 10.57 -21.59
CA ALA A 287 9.92 11.07 -21.95
C ALA A 287 9.92 11.67 -23.36
N HIS A 288 10.94 12.47 -23.71
CA HIS A 288 11.09 12.95 -25.08
C HIS A 288 11.27 11.82 -26.11
N LYS A 289 12.00 10.74 -25.78
CA LYS A 289 12.17 9.58 -26.67
C LYS A 289 10.88 8.79 -26.85
N LEU A 290 10.05 8.71 -25.81
CA LEU A 290 8.78 7.98 -25.83
C LEU A 290 7.65 8.74 -26.54
N MET A 291 7.82 10.05 -26.75
CA MET A 291 6.90 10.86 -27.54
C MET A 291 6.76 10.26 -28.95
N PRO A 292 5.55 9.89 -29.39
CA PRO A 292 5.39 9.21 -30.67
C PRO A 292 5.89 10.04 -31.86
N SER A 293 6.46 9.38 -32.87
CA SER A 293 7.06 10.04 -34.03
C SER A 293 6.06 10.74 -34.95
N TRP A 294 4.78 10.33 -34.92
CA TRP A 294 3.70 10.93 -35.70
C TRP A 294 3.17 12.24 -35.09
N VAL A 295 3.53 12.56 -33.85
CA VAL A 295 3.20 13.86 -33.26
C VAL A 295 4.03 14.92 -33.95
N ARG A 296 3.39 15.82 -34.70
CA ARG A 296 4.09 16.82 -35.53
C ARG A 296 4.76 17.90 -34.69
N ASP A 297 4.03 18.51 -33.75
CA ASP A 297 4.59 19.43 -32.76
C ASP A 297 4.91 18.68 -31.46
N ARG A 298 6.03 17.95 -31.46
CA ARG A 298 6.49 17.18 -30.29
C ARG A 298 6.80 18.08 -29.10
N LYS A 299 7.14 19.35 -29.33
CA LYS A 299 7.49 20.29 -28.27
C LYS A 299 6.23 20.82 -27.58
N GLY A 300 5.27 21.34 -28.34
CA GLY A 300 4.00 21.81 -27.82
C GLY A 300 3.20 20.71 -27.14
N ALA A 301 3.11 19.52 -27.76
CA ALA A 301 2.45 18.37 -27.13
C ALA A 301 3.12 17.95 -25.81
N PHE A 302 4.45 18.01 -25.74
CA PHE A 302 5.17 17.73 -24.50
C PHE A 302 4.91 18.76 -23.41
N GLU A 303 4.91 20.05 -23.77
CA GLU A 303 4.60 21.16 -22.86
C GLU A 303 3.16 21.04 -22.33
N ASN A 304 2.19 20.73 -23.19
CA ASN A 304 0.80 20.53 -22.79
C ASN A 304 0.63 19.32 -21.86
N LEU A 305 1.29 18.18 -22.16
CA LEU A 305 1.28 17.02 -21.25
C LEU A 305 1.93 17.33 -19.89
N GLN A 306 3.01 18.13 -19.90
CA GLN A 306 3.66 18.55 -18.68
C GLN A 306 2.74 19.46 -17.84
N THR A 307 2.03 20.39 -18.48
CA THR A 307 1.04 21.26 -17.83
C THR A 307 -0.09 20.43 -17.24
N LEU A 308 -0.67 19.50 -18.01
CA LEU A 308 -1.73 18.60 -17.54
C LEU A 308 -1.32 17.81 -16.29
N LEU A 309 -0.11 17.26 -16.28
CA LEU A 309 0.41 16.54 -15.11
C LEU A 309 0.70 17.47 -13.92
N LEU A 310 1.15 18.69 -14.16
CA LEU A 310 1.38 19.69 -13.10
C LEU A 310 0.07 20.13 -12.46
N GLU A 311 -0.98 20.36 -13.26
CA GLU A 311 -2.33 20.68 -12.78
C GLU A 311 -2.88 19.52 -11.94
N ALA A 312 -2.76 18.28 -12.43
CA ALA A 312 -3.17 17.08 -11.69
C ALA A 312 -2.42 16.94 -10.35
N LEU A 313 -1.10 17.18 -10.33
CA LEU A 313 -0.29 17.18 -9.09
C LEU A 313 -0.67 18.29 -8.11
N ARG A 314 -1.15 19.43 -8.59
CA ARG A 314 -1.58 20.56 -7.74
C ARG A 314 -3.01 20.40 -7.23
N GLY A 315 -3.76 19.41 -7.74
CA GLY A 315 -5.20 19.31 -7.50
C GLY A 315 -6.00 20.42 -8.19
N GLU A 316 -5.42 21.09 -9.18
CA GLU A 316 -6.12 22.07 -10.02
C GLU A 316 -6.88 21.29 -11.11
N GLY A 317 -8.21 21.18 -10.98
CA GLY A 317 -9.04 20.39 -11.90
C GLY A 317 -9.20 18.92 -11.49
N SER A 318 -9.19 17.99 -12.46
CA SER A 318 -9.27 16.54 -12.19
C SER A 318 -7.87 15.98 -11.96
N SER A 319 -7.60 15.41 -10.78
CA SER A 319 -6.34 14.68 -10.50
C SER A 319 -6.20 13.41 -11.35
N THR A 320 -7.30 12.92 -11.91
CA THR A 320 -7.34 11.80 -12.85
C THR A 320 -7.21 12.30 -14.29
N ILE A 321 -6.16 11.81 -14.96
CA ILE A 321 -5.91 11.94 -16.39
C ILE A 321 -6.51 10.71 -17.11
N THR A 322 -7.51 10.98 -17.95
CA THR A 322 -8.20 9.98 -18.75
C THR A 322 -7.59 9.83 -20.14
N LEU A 323 -7.92 8.73 -20.81
CA LEU A 323 -7.54 8.52 -22.20
C LEU A 323 -8.04 9.63 -23.14
N ASN A 324 -9.22 10.21 -22.87
CA ASN A 324 -9.78 11.27 -23.72
C ASN A 324 -8.98 12.57 -23.60
N GLN A 325 -8.62 12.98 -22.38
CA GLN A 325 -7.73 14.13 -22.17
C GLN A 325 -6.37 13.90 -22.83
N LEU A 326 -5.81 12.68 -22.71
CA LEU A 326 -4.57 12.34 -23.42
C LEU A 326 -4.72 12.48 -24.93
N LYS A 327 -5.82 11.97 -25.50
CA LYS A 327 -6.11 12.09 -26.92
C LYS A 327 -6.17 13.56 -27.34
N GLU A 328 -6.88 14.40 -26.61
CA GLU A 328 -6.96 15.85 -26.89
C GLU A 328 -5.58 16.49 -26.92
N THR A 329 -4.71 16.18 -25.94
CA THR A 329 -3.33 16.70 -25.90
C THR A 329 -2.49 16.28 -27.11
N TYR A 330 -2.74 15.09 -27.69
CA TYR A 330 -2.06 14.66 -28.91
C TYR A 330 -2.76 15.14 -30.21
N ILE A 331 -4.06 15.46 -30.17
CA ILE A 331 -4.92 15.81 -31.32
C ILE A 331 -4.86 17.30 -31.65
N GLU A 332 -4.46 18.17 -30.72
CA GLU A 332 -4.31 19.62 -30.95
C GLU A 332 -3.33 20.02 -32.08
N VAL A 333 -2.76 19.06 -32.83
CA VAL A 333 -1.89 19.31 -33.98
C VAL A 333 -2.46 18.82 -35.33
N ASN A 334 -3.71 18.35 -35.42
CA ASN A 334 -4.42 18.26 -36.73
C ASN A 334 -5.96 18.17 -36.60
N ALA A 335 -6.66 19.15 -37.16
CA ALA A 335 -8.13 19.21 -37.13
C ALA A 335 -8.86 18.16 -38.00
N ASN A 336 -8.16 17.42 -38.87
CA ASN A 336 -8.80 16.71 -39.99
C ASN A 336 -8.42 15.23 -40.19
N GLU A 337 -7.75 14.57 -39.24
CA GLU A 337 -7.53 13.11 -39.31
C GLU A 337 -8.21 12.39 -38.16
N SER A 338 -9.10 11.45 -38.48
CA SER A 338 -9.66 10.54 -37.48
C SER A 338 -8.54 9.64 -36.97
N PHE A 339 -8.16 9.79 -35.71
CA PHE A 339 -7.11 8.98 -35.07
C PHE A 339 -7.36 7.46 -35.15
N ASN A 340 -8.63 7.05 -35.22
CA ASN A 340 -9.02 5.64 -35.42
C ASN A 340 -8.60 5.08 -36.80
N MET A 341 -8.21 5.96 -37.74
CA MET A 341 -7.80 5.62 -39.11
C MET A 341 -6.27 5.57 -39.27
N LEU A 342 -5.47 5.93 -38.25
CA LEU A 342 -4.01 5.81 -38.28
C LEU A 342 -3.60 4.34 -38.15
N ARG A 343 -3.67 3.60 -39.26
CA ARG A 343 -3.09 2.27 -39.40
C ARG A 343 -1.57 2.38 -39.46
N PHE A 344 -0.89 1.52 -38.71
CA PHE A 344 0.56 1.38 -38.75
C PHE A 344 1.01 0.99 -40.17
N VAL A 345 1.93 1.76 -40.74
CA VAL A 345 2.90 1.21 -41.70
C VAL A 345 4.05 0.69 -40.84
N ALA A 346 4.34 -0.61 -40.97
CA ALA A 346 5.34 -1.32 -40.20
C ALA A 346 6.76 -0.80 -40.45
#